data_AF-A0A1G1T1P8-F1
#
_entry.id   AF-A0A1G1T1P8-F1
#
_cell.length_a   1.000
_cell.length_b   1.000
_cell.length_c   1.000
_cell.angle_alpha   90.00
_cell.angle_beta   90.00
_cell.angle_gamma   90.00
#
_symmetry.space_group_name_H-M   'P 1'
#
loop_
_entity.id
_entity.type
_entity.pdbx_description
1 polymer ?
#
loop_
_entity_poly.entity_id
_entity_poly.type
_entity_poly.pdbx_seq_one_letter_code
_entity_poly.pdbx_strand_id
1 'polypeptide(L)'
;MLSTETVALGIGLLAQLLFSSRIVLQWVQSERAKRVLVPTLFWKISLISSLMMIGYGMLRHDPVILGAQIISYGIYIRNLQLLGDWRKLPQVFRVGAYVVPVLALSWFVVGTPHFSLWTMLNNPIPGGWLVLGAVGQSVFLLRFVYQWLYSERKGESVLPLGFWVVSLAGSVLILAYALLRNDAVLLLGNAFGTVVYARNIVLMRREQQMLATTKVPQ
;
A
#
# COMPACT_ATOMS: atom_id res chain seq x y z
N MET A 1 -13.60 26.26 12.46
CA MET A 1 -13.78 24.81 12.26
C MET A 1 -12.92 24.40 11.06
N LEU A 2 -12.18 23.29 11.12
CA LEU A 2 -11.41 22.80 9.97
C LEU A 2 -12.36 22.37 8.86
N SER A 3 -12.03 22.67 7.59
CA SER A 3 -12.83 22.18 6.46
C SER A 3 -12.59 20.67 6.26
N THR A 4 -13.57 19.98 5.68
CA THR A 4 -13.47 18.55 5.35
C THR A 4 -12.23 18.24 4.51
N GLU A 5 -11.86 19.14 3.59
CA GLU A 5 -10.66 19.00 2.76
C GLU A 5 -9.36 19.07 3.57
N THR A 6 -9.26 20.00 4.54
CA THR A 6 -8.09 20.09 5.42
C THR A 6 -7.97 18.85 6.31
N VAL A 7 -9.09 18.33 6.82
CA VAL A 7 -9.12 17.09 7.60
C VAL A 7 -8.68 15.90 6.73
N ALA A 8 -9.19 15.80 5.50
CA ALA A 8 -8.79 14.76 4.56
C ALA A 8 -7.29 14.82 4.25
N LEU A 9 -6.76 16.01 3.93
CA LEU A 9 -5.34 16.21 3.67
C LEU A 9 -4.49 15.79 4.87
N GLY A 10 -4.86 16.20 6.09
CA GLY A 10 -4.14 15.81 7.31
C GLY A 10 -4.11 14.30 7.53
N ILE A 11 -5.26 13.63 7.42
CA ILE A 11 -5.36 12.17 7.55
C ILE A 11 -4.52 11.47 6.47
N GLY A 12 -4.65 11.91 5.22
CA GLY A 12 -3.93 11.35 4.08
C GLY A 12 -2.42 11.48 4.22
N LEU A 13 -1.90 12.68 4.55
CA LEU A 13 -0.47 12.90 4.72
C LEU A 13 0.11 12.09 5.89
N LEU A 14 -0.60 12.01 7.01
CA LEU A 14 -0.19 11.14 8.13
C LEU A 14 -0.16 9.67 7.73
N ALA A 15 -1.16 9.22 6.95
CA ALA A 15 -1.19 7.87 6.44
C ALA A 15 0.03 7.57 5.52
N GLN A 16 0.38 8.51 4.63
CA GLN A 16 1.54 8.40 3.75
C GLN A 16 2.88 8.45 4.50
N LEU A 17 2.96 9.24 5.58
CA LEU A 17 4.12 9.25 6.48
C LEU A 17 4.31 7.86 7.11
N LEU A 18 3.24 7.26 7.61
CA LEU A 18 3.28 5.90 8.16
C LEU A 18 3.61 4.85 7.08
N PHE A 19 3.05 4.98 5.87
CA PHE A 19 3.42 4.10 4.74
C PHE A 19 4.89 4.23 4.34
N SER A 20 5.47 5.43 4.49
CA SER A 20 6.88 5.67 4.24
C SER A 20 7.77 5.13 5.36
N SER A 21 7.35 5.29 6.62
CA SER A 21 8.12 4.82 7.78
C SER A 21 8.33 3.31 7.77
N ARG A 22 7.33 2.53 7.35
CA ARG A 22 7.49 1.07 7.20
C ARG A 22 8.56 0.69 6.15
N ILE A 23 8.74 1.48 5.09
CA ILE A 23 9.74 1.22 4.05
C ILE A 23 11.13 1.46 4.61
N VAL A 24 11.32 2.58 5.32
CA VAL A 24 12.57 2.88 6.02
C VAL A 24 12.88 1.81 7.06
N LEU A 25 11.89 1.40 7.84
CA LEU A 25 12.03 0.36 8.84
C LEU A 25 12.45 -0.98 8.22
N GLN A 26 11.80 -1.38 7.13
CA GLN A 26 12.15 -2.58 6.38
C GLN A 26 13.59 -2.50 5.88
N TRP A 27 14.01 -1.37 5.34
CA TRP A 27 15.37 -1.15 4.85
C TRP A 27 16.41 -1.29 5.97
N VAL A 28 16.25 -0.56 7.08
CA VAL A 28 17.17 -0.59 8.22
C VAL A 28 17.29 -2.01 8.80
N GLN A 29 16.18 -2.73 8.90
CA GLN A 29 16.21 -4.09 9.45
C GLN A 29 16.85 -5.09 8.48
N SER A 30 16.63 -4.94 7.17
CA SER A 30 17.29 -5.79 6.18
C SER A 30 18.81 -5.59 6.15
N GLU A 31 19.28 -4.35 6.30
CA GLU A 31 20.72 -4.06 6.37
C GLU A 31 21.35 -4.69 7.62
N ARG A 32 20.71 -4.53 8.78
CA ARG A 32 21.18 -5.14 10.04
C ARG A 32 21.22 -6.66 9.98
N ALA A 33 20.24 -7.28 9.30
CA ALA A 33 20.14 -8.73 9.18
C ALA A 33 20.95 -9.32 8.00
N LYS A 34 21.54 -8.48 7.13
CA LYS A 34 22.19 -8.86 5.87
C LYS A 34 21.30 -9.76 4.97
N ARG A 35 19.97 -9.63 5.11
CA ARG A 35 18.95 -10.40 4.37
C ARG A 35 17.73 -9.52 4.16
N VAL A 36 17.07 -9.65 3.01
CA VAL A 36 15.84 -8.91 2.71
C VAL A 36 14.70 -9.52 3.52
N LEU A 37 14.34 -8.90 4.64
CA LEU A 37 13.28 -9.35 5.53
C LEU A 37 12.13 -8.34 5.54
N VAL A 38 10.91 -8.84 5.65
CA VAL A 38 9.71 -8.02 5.89
C VAL A 38 9.26 -8.21 7.34
N PRO A 39 9.63 -7.30 8.25
CA PRO A 39 9.37 -7.50 9.67
C PRO A 39 7.88 -7.32 10.00
N THR A 40 7.40 -7.94 11.07
CA THR A 40 5.99 -7.84 11.48
C THR A 40 5.52 -6.40 11.67
N LEU A 41 6.40 -5.53 12.18
CA LEU A 41 6.08 -4.12 12.38
C LEU A 41 5.74 -3.41 11.06
N PHE A 42 6.29 -3.85 9.92
CA PHE A 42 5.91 -3.39 8.59
C PHE A 42 4.40 -3.56 8.34
N TRP A 43 3.87 -4.75 8.63
CA TRP A 43 2.46 -5.07 8.41
C TRP A 43 1.54 -4.37 9.40
N LYS A 44 1.95 -4.24 10.67
CA LYS A 44 1.19 -3.50 11.69
C LYS A 44 1.03 -2.03 11.33
N ILE A 45 2.13 -1.37 10.93
CA ILE A 45 2.09 0.02 10.46
C ILE A 45 1.21 0.11 9.21
N SER A 46 1.39 -0.80 8.24
CA SER A 46 0.60 -0.83 7.01
C SER A 46 -0.91 -0.94 7.27
N LEU A 47 -1.31 -1.70 8.28
CA LEU A 47 -2.71 -1.84 8.68
C LEU A 47 -3.30 -0.50 9.14
N ILE A 48 -2.59 0.20 10.02
CA ILE A 48 -3.02 1.51 10.52
C ILE A 48 -3.04 2.55 9.39
N SER A 49 -1.98 2.60 8.58
CA SER A 49 -1.90 3.51 7.42
C SER A 49 -3.04 3.28 6.43
N SER A 50 -3.37 2.02 6.15
CA SER A 50 -4.43 1.67 5.22
C SER A 50 -5.81 2.03 5.76
N LEU A 51 -6.06 1.86 7.07
CA LEU A 51 -7.30 2.32 7.70
C LEU A 51 -7.48 3.84 7.54
N MET A 52 -6.40 4.61 7.73
CA MET A 52 -6.43 6.05 7.52
C MET A 52 -6.67 6.40 6.04
N MET A 53 -6.05 5.67 5.11
CA MET A 53 -6.29 5.88 3.68
C MET A 53 -7.69 5.46 3.21
N ILE A 54 -8.34 4.49 3.87
CA ILE A 54 -9.76 4.18 3.64
C ILE A 54 -10.60 5.41 4.00
N GLY A 55 -10.38 6.00 5.18
CA GLY A 55 -11.03 7.25 5.58
C GLY A 55 -10.73 8.40 4.62
N TYR A 56 -9.49 8.53 4.17
CA TYR A 56 -9.11 9.51 3.16
C TYR A 56 -9.86 9.33 1.83
N GLY A 57 -9.92 8.10 1.30
CA GLY A 57 -10.65 7.80 0.07
C GLY A 57 -12.14 8.11 0.17
N MET A 58 -12.75 7.82 1.33
CA MET A 58 -14.13 8.21 1.63
C MET A 58 -14.31 9.73 1.62
N LEU A 59 -13.45 10.48 2.32
CA LEU A 59 -13.49 11.95 2.39
C LEU A 59 -13.23 12.61 1.03
N ARG A 60 -12.42 11.98 0.18
CA ARG A 60 -12.10 12.48 -1.17
C ARG A 60 -13.15 12.08 -2.22
N HIS A 61 -14.13 11.25 -1.85
CA HIS A 61 -15.04 10.60 -2.80
C HIS A 61 -14.29 9.92 -3.95
N ASP A 62 -13.25 9.16 -3.62
CA ASP A 62 -12.40 8.50 -4.58
C ASP A 62 -12.50 6.96 -4.45
N PRO A 63 -13.25 6.30 -5.35
CA PRO A 63 -13.47 4.85 -5.27
C PRO A 63 -12.19 4.03 -5.57
N VAL A 64 -11.25 4.60 -6.32
CA VAL A 64 -9.99 3.92 -6.67
C VAL A 64 -9.12 3.79 -5.43
N ILE A 65 -8.99 4.87 -4.65
CA ILE A 65 -8.24 4.87 -3.39
C ILE A 65 -8.91 3.93 -2.39
N LEU A 66 -10.23 4.07 -2.22
CA LEU A 66 -11.00 3.29 -1.26
C LEU A 66 -10.88 1.78 -1.54
N GLY A 67 -11.16 1.35 -2.76
CA GLY A 67 -11.14 -0.06 -3.14
C GLY A 67 -9.74 -0.68 -2.98
N ALA A 68 -8.71 0.01 -3.45
CA ALA A 68 -7.33 -0.48 -3.35
C ALA A 68 -6.88 -0.66 -1.89
N GLN A 69 -7.31 0.23 -1.00
CA GLN A 69 -6.95 0.18 0.41
C GLN A 69 -7.73 -0.88 1.17
N ILE A 70 -9.01 -1.11 0.87
CA ILE A 70 -9.77 -2.23 1.44
C ILE A 70 -9.08 -3.57 1.10
N ILE A 71 -8.68 -3.76 -0.14
CA ILE A 71 -7.98 -4.98 -0.57
C ILE A 71 -6.61 -5.09 0.13
N SER A 72 -5.83 -4.01 0.14
CA SER A 72 -4.53 -3.96 0.82
C SER A 72 -4.64 -4.28 2.31
N TYR A 73 -5.67 -3.74 2.96
CA TYR A 73 -5.95 -3.95 4.38
C TYR A 73 -6.14 -5.43 4.71
N GLY A 74 -6.95 -6.14 3.90
CA GLY A 74 -7.13 -7.58 4.02
C GLY A 74 -5.82 -8.37 3.84
N ILE A 75 -5.00 -7.97 2.86
CA ILE A 75 -3.68 -8.58 2.62
C ILE A 75 -2.76 -8.39 3.85
N TYR A 76 -2.81 -7.23 4.51
CA TYR A 76 -1.96 -6.96 5.69
C TYR A 76 -2.36 -7.81 6.89
N ILE A 77 -3.66 -7.98 7.13
CA ILE A 77 -4.16 -8.93 8.13
C ILE A 77 -3.70 -10.35 7.80
N ARG A 78 -3.86 -10.79 6.54
CA ARG A 78 -3.48 -12.13 6.12
C ARG A 78 -1.98 -12.39 6.32
N ASN A 79 -1.13 -11.43 5.98
CA ASN A 79 0.31 -11.55 6.20
C ASN A 79 0.67 -11.66 7.69
N LEU A 80 0.01 -10.90 8.57
CA LEU A 80 0.19 -11.05 10.02
C LEU A 80 -0.24 -12.44 10.53
N GLN A 81 -1.28 -13.03 9.94
CA GLN A 81 -1.73 -14.38 10.26
C GLN A 81 -0.72 -15.44 9.80
N LEU A 82 -0.21 -15.31 8.57
CA LEU A 82 0.79 -16.24 8.01
C LEU A 82 2.10 -16.22 8.80
N LEU A 83 2.51 -15.05 9.30
CA LEU A 83 3.68 -14.92 10.17
C LEU A 83 3.46 -15.44 11.60
N GLY A 84 2.26 -15.92 11.95
CA GLY A 84 1.91 -16.36 13.30
C GLY A 84 1.80 -15.25 14.35
N ASP A 85 2.00 -13.99 13.94
CA ASP A 85 2.05 -12.84 14.83
C ASP A 85 0.69 -12.21 15.10
N TRP A 86 -0.33 -12.54 14.29
CA TRP A 86 -1.69 -12.07 14.50
C TRP A 86 -2.22 -12.44 15.89
N ARG A 87 -2.03 -13.70 16.32
CA ARG A 87 -2.53 -14.17 17.64
C ARG A 87 -1.78 -13.56 18.82
N LYS A 88 -0.57 -13.03 18.60
CA LYS A 88 0.21 -12.32 19.63
C LYS A 88 -0.32 -10.91 19.89
N LEU A 89 -1.16 -10.37 19.00
CA LEU A 89 -1.75 -9.05 19.17
C LEU A 89 -2.88 -9.09 20.22
N PRO A 90 -3.02 -8.01 21.03
CA PRO A 90 -4.12 -7.88 21.98
C PRO A 90 -5.47 -8.13 21.30
N GLN A 91 -6.40 -8.79 22.00
CA GLN A 91 -7.72 -9.10 21.45
C GLN A 91 -8.46 -7.83 21.00
N VAL A 92 -8.35 -6.74 21.78
CA VAL A 92 -8.94 -5.43 21.43
C VAL A 92 -8.44 -4.94 20.07
N PHE A 93 -7.14 -5.08 19.78
CA PHE A 93 -6.57 -4.69 18.49
C PHE A 93 -7.12 -5.56 17.35
N ARG A 94 -7.19 -6.88 17.55
CA ARG A 94 -7.71 -7.81 16.53
C ARG A 94 -9.18 -7.58 16.22
N VAL A 95 -10.00 -7.35 17.25
CA VAL A 95 -11.42 -7.03 17.09
C VAL A 95 -11.56 -5.68 16.40
N GLY A 96 -10.85 -4.65 16.88
CA GLY A 96 -10.86 -3.32 16.27
C GLY A 96 -10.46 -3.33 14.80
N ALA A 97 -9.46 -4.14 14.43
CA ALA A 97 -9.01 -4.27 13.04
C ALA A 97 -10.10 -4.78 12.09
N TYR A 98 -11.09 -5.55 12.56
CA TYR A 98 -12.24 -5.94 11.73
C TYR A 98 -13.43 -5.01 11.90
N VAL A 99 -13.74 -4.65 13.15
CA VAL A 99 -14.94 -3.89 13.49
C VAL A 99 -14.86 -2.46 12.96
N VAL A 100 -13.73 -1.78 13.15
CA VAL A 100 -13.59 -0.36 12.74
C VAL A 100 -13.80 -0.15 11.24
N PRO A 101 -13.11 -0.87 10.33
CA PRO A 101 -13.36 -0.67 8.90
C PRO A 101 -14.77 -1.10 8.49
N VAL A 102 -15.33 -2.17 9.07
CA VAL A 102 -16.70 -2.60 8.75
C VAL A 102 -17.73 -1.54 9.16
N LEU A 103 -17.61 -0.97 10.37
CA LEU A 103 -18.48 0.11 10.81
C LEU A 103 -18.33 1.36 9.96
N ALA A 104 -17.09 1.76 9.63
CA ALA A 104 -16.82 2.91 8.78
C ALA A 104 -17.44 2.75 7.39
N LEU A 105 -17.28 1.57 6.77
CA LEU A 105 -17.86 1.27 5.46
C LEU A 105 -19.38 1.16 5.53
N SER A 106 -19.93 0.52 6.56
CA SER A 106 -21.40 0.41 6.74
C SER A 106 -22.03 1.79 6.91
N TRP A 107 -21.40 2.65 7.73
CA TRP A 107 -21.79 4.05 7.88
C TRP A 107 -21.71 4.81 6.56
N PHE A 108 -20.69 4.57 5.74
CA PHE A 108 -20.54 5.21 4.43
C PHE A 108 -21.57 4.74 3.39
N VAL A 109 -21.98 3.48 3.45
CA VAL A 109 -23.02 2.90 2.59
C VAL A 109 -24.38 3.49 2.92
N VAL A 110 -24.74 3.58 4.21
CA VAL A 110 -25.99 4.22 4.65
C VAL A 110 -25.93 5.73 4.35
N GLY A 111 -24.82 6.36 4.75
CA GLY A 111 -24.41 7.69 4.35
C GLY A 111 -25.39 8.83 4.69
N THR A 112 -25.07 9.99 4.15
CA THR A 112 -25.92 11.19 4.12
C THR A 112 -25.99 11.70 2.67
N PRO A 113 -26.89 12.65 2.33
CA PRO A 113 -26.99 13.17 0.96
C PRO A 113 -25.67 13.69 0.36
N HIS A 114 -24.80 14.26 1.21
CA HIS A 114 -23.51 14.82 0.78
C HIS A 114 -22.33 13.87 1.04
N PHE A 115 -22.50 12.84 1.86
CA PHE A 115 -21.43 11.92 2.24
C PHE A 115 -21.92 10.47 2.23
N SER A 116 -21.86 9.82 1.06
CA SER A 116 -22.24 8.43 0.89
C SER A 116 -21.48 7.74 -0.24
N LEU A 117 -21.51 6.40 -0.25
CA LEU A 117 -21.05 5.58 -1.36
C LEU A 117 -21.74 5.96 -2.67
N TRP A 118 -23.05 6.20 -2.63
CA TRP A 118 -23.83 6.60 -3.81
C TRP A 118 -23.36 7.95 -4.36
N THR A 119 -23.14 8.93 -3.48
CA THR A 119 -22.60 10.24 -3.87
C THR A 119 -21.20 10.11 -4.47
N MET A 120 -20.38 9.18 -3.96
CA MET A 120 -19.05 8.91 -4.49
C MET A 120 -19.10 8.31 -5.90
N LEU A 121 -19.95 7.31 -6.13
CA LEU A 121 -20.05 6.63 -7.44
C LEU A 121 -20.69 7.52 -8.51
N ASN A 122 -21.54 8.47 -8.11
CA ASN A 122 -22.12 9.47 -8.99
C ASN A 122 -21.26 10.75 -9.11
N ASN A 123 -20.10 10.80 -8.44
CA ASN A 123 -19.19 11.93 -8.53
C ASN A 123 -18.50 11.92 -9.91
N PRO A 124 -18.44 13.07 -10.62
CA PRO A 124 -17.89 13.14 -11.97
C PRO A 124 -16.35 13.03 -11.97
N ILE A 125 -15.83 11.83 -11.79
CA ILE A 125 -14.46 11.49 -12.20
C ILE A 125 -14.54 11.08 -13.67
N PRO A 126 -13.79 11.72 -14.59
CA PRO A 126 -13.76 11.30 -15.98
C PRO A 126 -13.41 9.81 -16.09
N GLY A 127 -14.21 9.05 -16.86
CA GLY A 127 -14.11 7.58 -16.90
C GLY A 127 -12.70 7.09 -17.26
N GLY A 128 -12.01 7.76 -18.17
CA GLY A 128 -10.62 7.44 -18.51
C GLY A 128 -9.65 7.58 -17.32
N TRP A 129 -9.86 8.57 -16.46
CA TRP A 129 -9.03 8.75 -15.26
C TRP A 129 -9.34 7.68 -14.23
N LEU A 130 -10.62 7.33 -14.06
CA LEU A 130 -11.04 6.25 -13.18
C LEU A 130 -10.42 4.91 -13.58
N VAL A 131 -10.45 4.59 -14.88
CA VAL A 131 -9.81 3.38 -15.44
C VAL A 131 -8.31 3.41 -15.20
N LEU A 132 -7.63 4.53 -15.49
CA LEU A 132 -6.20 4.67 -15.24
C LEU A 132 -5.85 4.42 -13.77
N GLY A 133 -6.59 5.02 -12.85
CA GLY A 133 -6.42 4.83 -11.42
C GLY A 133 -6.66 3.38 -11.00
N ALA A 134 -7.75 2.77 -11.46
CA ALA A 134 -8.09 1.38 -11.15
C ALA A 134 -7.03 0.39 -11.67
N VAL A 135 -6.56 0.58 -12.91
CA VAL A 135 -5.47 -0.22 -13.49
C VAL A 135 -4.18 -0.01 -12.71
N GLY A 136 -3.82 1.24 -12.41
CA GLY A 136 -2.62 1.57 -11.63
C GLY A 136 -2.61 0.89 -10.26
N GLN A 137 -3.72 0.99 -9.52
CA GLN A 137 -3.88 0.32 -8.23
C GLN A 137 -3.87 -1.21 -8.37
N SER A 138 -4.53 -1.77 -9.40
CA SER A 138 -4.55 -3.21 -9.64
C SER A 138 -3.13 -3.75 -9.89
N VAL A 139 -2.39 -3.10 -10.79
CA VAL A 139 -0.97 -3.42 -11.04
C VAL A 139 -0.17 -3.31 -9.75
N PHE A 140 -0.36 -2.25 -8.98
CA PHE A 140 0.35 -2.07 -7.72
C PHE A 140 0.02 -3.15 -6.69
N LEU A 141 -1.22 -3.66 -6.64
CA LEU A 141 -1.64 -4.75 -5.76
C LEU A 141 -1.04 -6.10 -6.18
N LEU A 142 -0.82 -6.34 -7.48
CA LEU A 142 -0.22 -7.58 -7.98
C LEU A 142 1.15 -7.87 -7.36
N ARG A 143 1.87 -6.86 -6.86
CA ARG A 143 3.12 -7.06 -6.13
C ARG A 143 2.96 -8.03 -4.95
N PHE A 144 1.84 -7.98 -4.24
CA PHE A 144 1.59 -8.85 -3.09
C PHE A 144 1.33 -10.28 -3.54
N VAL A 145 0.61 -10.46 -4.65
CA VAL A 145 0.43 -11.78 -5.29
C VAL A 145 1.78 -12.35 -5.71
N TYR A 146 2.63 -11.52 -6.32
CA TYR A 146 3.96 -11.93 -6.75
C TYR A 146 4.86 -12.34 -5.57
N GLN A 147 4.82 -11.56 -4.48
CA GLN A 147 5.54 -11.87 -3.26
C GLN A 147 5.05 -13.18 -2.65
N TRP A 148 3.73 -13.37 -2.55
CA TRP A 148 3.14 -14.56 -1.96
C TRP A 148 3.50 -15.82 -2.74
N LEU A 149 3.30 -15.83 -4.07
CA LEU A 149 3.66 -16.94 -4.95
C LEU A 149 5.16 -17.28 -4.87
N TYR A 150 6.01 -16.26 -4.75
CA TYR A 150 7.45 -16.47 -4.63
C TYR A 150 7.82 -17.04 -3.25
N SER A 151 7.24 -16.51 -2.18
CA SER A 151 7.48 -16.95 -0.80
C SER A 151 7.02 -18.39 -0.56
N GLU A 152 5.88 -18.80 -1.11
CA GLU A 152 5.41 -20.19 -1.00
C GLU A 152 6.37 -21.17 -1.67
N ARG A 153 6.89 -20.83 -2.85
CA ARG A 153 7.81 -21.70 -3.60
C ARG A 153 9.18 -21.85 -2.92
N LYS A 154 9.62 -20.86 -2.15
CA LYS A 154 10.96 -20.79 -1.56
C LYS A 154 10.98 -21.04 -0.05
N GLY A 155 9.82 -21.02 0.61
CA GLY A 155 9.72 -21.13 2.07
C GLY A 155 10.27 -19.90 2.82
N GLU A 156 10.50 -18.78 2.13
CA GLU A 156 11.13 -17.58 2.68
C GLU A 156 10.29 -16.31 2.41
N SER A 157 10.17 -15.44 3.41
CA SER A 157 9.47 -14.15 3.29
C SER A 157 10.39 -13.07 2.69
N VAL A 158 10.74 -13.21 1.41
CA VAL A 158 11.60 -12.28 0.66
C VAL A 158 10.81 -11.46 -0.37
N LEU A 159 11.31 -10.26 -0.69
CA LEU A 159 10.76 -9.39 -1.73
C LEU A 159 11.54 -9.59 -3.05
N PRO A 160 11.00 -10.36 -4.02
CA PRO A 160 11.73 -10.66 -5.26
C PRO A 160 11.85 -9.43 -6.18
N LEU A 161 12.74 -9.48 -7.18
CA LEU A 161 12.87 -8.40 -8.17
C LEU A 161 11.53 -8.03 -8.83
N GLY A 162 10.69 -9.02 -9.12
CA GLY A 162 9.36 -8.82 -9.69
C GLY A 162 8.44 -7.96 -8.81
N PHE A 163 8.55 -8.06 -7.48
CA PHE A 163 7.81 -7.20 -6.56
C PHE A 163 8.13 -5.72 -6.79
N TRP A 164 9.41 -5.39 -6.95
CA TRP A 164 9.87 -4.02 -7.13
C TRP A 164 9.52 -3.47 -8.52
N VAL A 165 9.67 -4.29 -9.57
CA VAL A 165 9.30 -3.91 -10.95
C VAL A 165 7.81 -3.63 -11.06
N VAL A 166 6.96 -4.52 -10.53
CA VAL A 166 5.50 -4.33 -10.52
C VAL A 166 5.10 -3.11 -9.67
N SER A 167 5.79 -2.89 -8.53
CA SER A 167 5.56 -1.71 -7.68
C SER A 167 5.89 -0.40 -8.42
N LEU A 168 6.99 -0.37 -9.19
CA LEU A 168 7.39 0.79 -9.97
C LEU A 168 6.40 1.08 -11.11
N ALA A 169 5.97 0.04 -11.84
CA ALA A 169 5.00 0.19 -12.91
C ALA A 169 3.65 0.71 -12.37
N GLY A 170 3.15 0.11 -11.29
CA GLY A 170 1.93 0.55 -10.62
C GLY A 170 2.05 1.98 -10.07
N SER A 171 3.17 2.34 -9.45
CA SER A 171 3.33 3.68 -8.86
C SER A 171 3.39 4.79 -9.91
N VAL A 172 3.97 4.54 -11.09
CA VAL A 172 3.96 5.48 -12.22
C VAL A 172 2.53 5.76 -12.70
N LEU A 173 1.71 4.72 -12.83
CA LEU A 173 0.29 4.86 -13.20
C LEU A 173 -0.50 5.61 -12.12
N ILE A 174 -0.25 5.32 -10.85
CA ILE A 174 -0.89 6.01 -9.73
C ILE A 174 -0.44 7.48 -9.67
N LEU A 175 0.81 7.80 -9.98
CA LEU A 175 1.31 9.18 -10.05
C LEU A 175 0.61 9.95 -11.17
N ALA A 176 0.45 9.34 -12.35
CA ALA A 176 -0.31 9.96 -13.44
C ALA A 176 -1.77 10.22 -13.02
N TYR A 177 -2.42 9.24 -12.38
CA TYR A 177 -3.75 9.41 -11.82
C TYR A 177 -3.82 10.54 -10.77
N ALA A 178 -2.84 10.60 -9.85
CA ALA A 178 -2.77 11.60 -8.80
C ALA A 178 -2.63 13.02 -9.36
N LEU A 179 -1.83 13.20 -10.42
CA LEU A 179 -1.71 14.48 -11.12
C LEU A 179 -3.04 14.91 -11.73
N LEU A 180 -3.75 14.01 -12.42
CA LEU A 180 -5.06 14.30 -13.01
C LEU A 180 -6.12 14.64 -11.94
N ARG A 181 -6.04 14.00 -10.77
CA ARG A 181 -6.95 14.24 -9.63
C ARG A 181 -6.53 15.43 -8.75
N ASN A 182 -5.39 16.08 -9.04
CA ASN A 182 -4.75 17.07 -8.17
C ASN A 182 -4.63 16.56 -6.71
N ASP A 183 -4.25 15.30 -6.55
CA ASP A 183 -4.18 14.62 -5.26
C ASP A 183 -2.75 14.68 -4.71
N ALA A 184 -2.48 15.68 -3.87
CA ALA A 184 -1.18 15.86 -3.24
C ALA A 184 -0.77 14.69 -2.33
N VAL A 185 -1.74 14.01 -1.71
CA VAL A 185 -1.48 12.88 -0.80
C VAL A 185 -0.93 11.69 -1.58
N LEU A 186 -1.64 11.29 -2.64
CA LEU A 186 -1.18 10.21 -3.51
C LEU A 186 0.11 10.57 -4.22
N LEU A 187 0.27 11.83 -4.65
CA LEU A 187 1.46 12.28 -5.36
C LEU A 187 2.71 12.15 -4.48
N LEU A 188 2.69 12.73 -3.27
CA LEU A 188 3.83 12.71 -2.35
C LEU A 188 4.17 11.28 -1.91
N GLY A 189 3.15 10.50 -1.53
CA GLY A 189 3.33 9.12 -1.11
C GLY A 189 3.92 8.22 -2.19
N ASN A 190 3.38 8.30 -3.42
CA ASN A 190 3.87 7.47 -4.52
C ASN A 190 5.20 7.96 -5.08
N ALA A 191 5.51 9.26 -5.02
CA ALA A 191 6.79 9.79 -5.46
C ALA A 191 7.93 9.21 -4.61
N PHE A 192 7.78 9.25 -3.28
CA PHE A 192 8.73 8.65 -2.36
C PHE A 192 8.89 7.13 -2.61
N GLY A 193 7.76 6.41 -2.72
CA GLY A 193 7.78 4.97 -3.01
C GLY A 193 8.48 4.63 -4.32
N THR A 194 8.22 5.41 -5.38
CA THR A 194 8.81 5.24 -6.72
C THR A 194 10.33 5.29 -6.68
N VAL A 195 10.90 6.26 -5.96
CA VAL A 195 12.36 6.38 -5.79
C VAL A 195 12.94 5.13 -5.10
N VAL A 196 12.28 4.64 -4.05
CA VAL A 196 12.71 3.44 -3.35
C VAL A 196 12.64 2.20 -4.24
N TYR A 197 11.55 2.03 -5.00
CA TYR A 197 11.38 0.89 -5.89
C TYR A 197 12.45 0.87 -6.99
N ALA A 198 12.72 2.03 -7.61
CA ALA A 198 13.77 2.17 -8.62
C ALA A 198 15.16 1.84 -8.04
N ARG A 199 15.50 2.39 -6.87
CA ARG A 199 16.77 2.09 -6.17
C ARG A 199 16.93 0.58 -5.93
N ASN A 200 15.90 -0.08 -5.41
CA ASN A 200 15.96 -1.51 -5.09
C ASN A 200 16.13 -2.38 -6.34
N ILE A 201 15.49 -2.02 -7.46
CA ILE A 201 15.70 -2.71 -8.76
C ILE A 201 17.17 -2.62 -9.19
N VAL A 202 17.76 -1.42 -9.14
CA VAL A 202 19.16 -1.22 -9.53
C VAL A 202 20.10 -2.03 -8.64
N LEU A 203 19.88 -1.99 -7.33
CA LEU A 203 20.71 -2.72 -6.36
C LEU A 203 20.66 -4.23 -6.62
N MET A 204 19.46 -4.81 -6.72
CA MET A 204 19.30 -6.26 -6.92
C MET A 204 19.87 -6.74 -8.27
N ARG A 205 19.76 -5.93 -9.34
CA ARG A 205 20.37 -6.26 -10.63
C ARG A 205 21.90 -6.27 -10.54
N ARG A 206 22.51 -5.33 -9.81
CA ARG A 206 23.96 -5.31 -9.58
C ARG A 206 24.42 -6.53 -8.78
N GLU A 207 23.70 -6.91 -7.74
CA GLU A 207 24.00 -8.13 -6.96
C GLU A 207 23.96 -9.40 -7.82
N GLN A 208 22.93 -9.54 -8.68
CA GLN A 208 22.83 -10.67 -9.61
C GLN A 208 23.97 -10.71 -10.63
N GLN A 209 24.39 -9.55 -11.15
CA GLN A 209 25.52 -9.45 -12.07
C GLN A 209 26.82 -9.87 -11.38
N MET A 210 27.10 -9.36 -10.17
CA MET A 210 28.30 -9.74 -9.41
C MET A 210 28.37 -11.25 -9.14
N LEU A 211 27.25 -11.85 -8.71
CA LEU A 211 27.17 -13.29 -8.48
C LEU A 211 27.37 -14.12 -9.76
N ALA A 212 26.98 -13.59 -10.92
CA ALA A 212 27.21 -14.23 -12.20
C ALA A 212 28.69 -14.18 -12.59
N THR A 213 29.38 -13.05 -12.39
CA THR A 213 30.82 -12.93 -12.67
C THR A 213 31.69 -13.75 -11.71
N THR A 214 31.32 -13.90 -10.43
CA THR A 214 32.08 -14.73 -9.47
C THR A 214 31.93 -16.24 -9.72
N LYS A 215 30.88 -16.67 -10.42
CA LYS A 215 30.59 -18.10 -10.70
C LYS A 215 31.19 -18.62 -12.00
N VAL A 216 31.93 -17.82 -12.77
CA VAL A 216 32.69 -18.30 -13.93
C VAL A 216 34.06 -18.76 -13.44
N PRO A 217 34.35 -20.07 -13.33
CA PRO A 217 35.72 -20.52 -13.12
C PRO A 217 36.49 -20.25 -14.42
N GLN A 218 37.68 -19.68 -14.30
CA GLN A 218 38.69 -19.76 -15.36
C GLN A 218 39.20 -21.19 -15.49
#